data_AF-A0A2M7WDC0-F1
#
_entry.id   AF-A0A2M7WDC0-F1
#
_cell.length_a   1.000
_cell.length_b   1.000
_cell.length_c   1.000
_cell.angle_alpha   90.00
_cell.angle_beta   90.00
_cell.angle_gamma   90.00
#
_symmetry.space_group_name_H-M   'P 1'
#
loop_
_entity.id
_entity.type
_entity.pdbx_description
1 polymer ?
#
loop_
_entity_poly.entity_id
_entity_poly.type
_entity_poly.pdbx_seq_one_letter_code
_entity_poly.pdbx_strand_id
1 'polypeptide(L)'
;MKMDTDSGKCPTVATVSALLVTALTTVLTFLKPSERSEIHKAAAGQYHALRNRVRRFREIELDDGLEGDKAKERLFKLAADQDDLNQNSLSISRCDYEKAKRDIDEGRSQYRVDQEGG
;
A
#
# COMPACT_ATOMS: atom_id res chain seq x y z
N MET A 1 2.35 20.27 -57.04
CA MET A 1 2.72 20.04 -55.62
C MET A 1 1.44 19.77 -54.87
N LYS A 2 1.33 18.58 -54.28
CA LYS A 2 0.08 17.94 -53.83
C LYS A 2 -0.05 18.11 -52.33
N MET A 3 -1.20 18.59 -51.83
CA MET A 3 -1.71 18.27 -50.50
C MET A 3 -3.23 18.46 -50.51
N ASP A 4 -3.91 17.41 -50.97
CA ASP A 4 -5.33 17.21 -50.76
C ASP A 4 -5.53 16.69 -49.33
N THR A 5 -6.00 17.54 -48.42
CA THR A 5 -6.40 17.13 -47.07
C THR A 5 -7.86 16.71 -47.10
N ASP A 6 -8.10 15.44 -47.43
CA ASP A 6 -9.39 14.77 -47.25
C ASP A 6 -9.70 14.66 -45.75
N SER A 7 -10.37 15.66 -45.18
CA SER A 7 -10.84 15.70 -43.79
C SER A 7 -12.35 15.38 -43.72
N GLY A 8 -12.73 14.21 -44.23
CA GLY A 8 -14.13 13.74 -44.22
C GLY A 8 -14.50 12.85 -43.02
N LYS A 9 -13.54 12.47 -42.16
CA LYS A 9 -13.76 11.48 -41.07
C LYS A 9 -13.28 11.94 -39.67
N CYS A 10 -12.69 13.12 -39.53
CA CYS A 10 -11.89 13.45 -38.35
C CYS A 10 -12.48 14.36 -37.24
N PRO A 11 -13.66 15.03 -37.35
CA PRO A 11 -14.13 15.86 -36.24
C PRO A 11 -14.63 15.01 -35.06
N THR A 12 -15.37 13.93 -35.32
CA THR A 12 -15.94 13.09 -34.26
C THR A 12 -14.87 12.34 -33.46
N VAL A 13 -13.81 11.84 -34.13
CA VAL A 13 -12.70 11.17 -33.45
C VAL A 13 -11.92 12.15 -32.57
N ALA A 14 -11.68 13.37 -33.06
CA ALA A 14 -11.02 14.42 -32.29
C ALA A 14 -11.87 14.84 -31.08
N THR A 15 -13.18 15.02 -31.25
CA THR A 15 -14.10 15.37 -30.15
C THR A 15 -14.17 14.27 -29.10
N VAL A 16 -14.30 13.00 -29.49
CA VAL A 16 -14.32 11.87 -28.56
C VAL A 16 -13.00 11.77 -27.80
N SER A 17 -11.87 11.96 -28.49
CA SER A 17 -10.55 11.94 -27.85
C SER A 17 -10.39 13.08 -26.84
N ALA A 18 -10.83 14.29 -27.19
CA ALA A 18 -10.80 15.44 -26.29
C ALA A 18 -11.66 15.19 -25.04
N LEU A 19 -12.88 14.67 -25.21
CA LEU A 19 -13.75 14.31 -24.08
C LEU A 19 -13.12 13.25 -23.17
N LEU A 20 -12.48 12.23 -23.75
CA LEU A 20 -11.77 11.20 -22.99
C LEU A 20 -10.59 11.79 -22.21
N VAL A 21 -9.77 12.64 -22.84
CA VAL A 21 -8.64 13.30 -22.18
C VAL A 21 -9.14 14.20 -21.04
N THR A 22 -10.20 14.97 -21.25
CA THR A 22 -10.79 15.78 -20.18
C THR A 22 -11.31 14.91 -19.03
N ALA A 23 -12.03 13.83 -19.32
CA ALA A 23 -12.54 12.93 -18.29
C ALA A 23 -11.42 12.23 -17.49
N LEU A 24 -10.35 11.80 -18.16
CA LEU A 24 -9.19 11.21 -17.48
C LEU A 24 -8.46 12.25 -16.64
N THR A 25 -8.28 13.46 -17.17
CA THR A 25 -7.60 14.55 -16.45
C THR A 25 -8.36 14.92 -15.18
N THR A 26 -9.69 15.06 -15.26
CA THR A 26 -10.50 15.35 -14.06
C THR A 26 -10.37 14.23 -13.03
N VAL A 27 -10.46 12.96 -13.43
CA VAL A 27 -10.26 11.82 -12.53
C VAL A 27 -8.89 11.87 -11.85
N LEU A 28 -7.81 12.12 -12.61
CA LEU A 28 -6.45 12.20 -12.07
C LEU A 28 -6.28 13.38 -11.09
N THR A 29 -6.85 14.54 -11.40
CA THR A 29 -6.77 15.73 -10.55
C THR A 29 -7.61 15.59 -9.28
N PHE A 30 -8.82 15.03 -9.37
CA PHE A 30 -9.72 14.92 -8.21
C PHE A 30 -9.38 13.73 -7.31
N LEU A 31 -9.09 12.56 -7.87
CA LEU A 31 -8.83 11.36 -7.06
C LEU A 31 -7.38 11.25 -6.59
N LYS A 32 -6.45 11.94 -7.26
CA LYS A 32 -5.00 11.88 -7.01
C LYS A 32 -4.52 10.44 -6.71
N PRO A 33 -4.80 9.48 -7.61
CA PRO A 33 -4.62 8.05 -7.32
C PRO A 33 -3.16 7.70 -7.00
N SER A 34 -2.18 8.37 -7.62
CA SER A 34 -0.76 8.17 -7.32
C SER A 34 -0.40 8.55 -5.88
N GLU A 35 -0.94 9.67 -5.38
CA GLU A 35 -0.68 10.12 -4.00
C GLU A 35 -1.28 9.14 -3.00
N ARG A 36 -2.52 8.70 -3.23
CA ARG A 36 -3.18 7.67 -2.40
C ARG A 36 -2.41 6.36 -2.37
N SER A 37 -1.94 5.89 -3.53
CA SER A 37 -1.11 4.70 -3.63
C SER A 37 0.19 4.82 -2.82
N GLU A 38 0.89 5.94 -2.94
CA GLU A 38 2.14 6.15 -2.19
C GLU A 38 1.89 6.24 -0.68
N ILE A 39 0.76 6.80 -0.22
CA ILE A 39 0.41 6.82 1.21
C ILE A 39 0.21 5.39 1.74
N HIS A 40 -0.55 4.54 1.05
CA HIS A 40 -0.74 3.15 1.47
C HIS A 40 0.59 2.36 1.47
N LYS A 41 1.42 2.58 0.46
CA LYS A 41 2.75 1.96 0.37
C LYS A 41 3.67 2.42 1.50
N ALA A 42 3.66 3.71 1.84
CA ALA A 42 4.42 4.26 2.96
C ALA A 42 3.95 3.65 4.29
N ALA A 43 2.63 3.57 4.52
CA ALA A 43 2.06 2.95 5.72
C ALA A 43 2.46 1.46 5.84
N ALA A 44 2.40 0.71 4.74
CA ALA A 44 2.87 -0.69 4.71
C ALA A 44 4.37 -0.80 5.04
N GLY A 45 5.20 0.08 4.47
CA GLY A 45 6.63 0.15 4.77
C GLY A 45 6.92 0.44 6.25
N GLN A 46 6.21 1.40 6.84
CA GLN A 46 6.32 1.73 8.27
C GLN A 46 5.89 0.55 9.15
N TYR A 47 4.79 -0.13 8.81
CA TYR A 47 4.34 -1.33 9.49
C TYR A 47 5.40 -2.44 9.46
N HIS A 48 5.98 -2.72 8.29
CA HIS A 48 7.03 -3.72 8.16
C HIS A 48 8.28 -3.37 8.96
N ALA A 49 8.67 -2.09 8.97
CA ALA A 49 9.79 -1.61 9.78
C ALA A 49 9.52 -1.81 11.28
N LEU A 50 8.33 -1.42 11.76
CA LEU A 50 7.92 -1.59 13.15
C LEU A 50 7.88 -3.08 13.54
N ARG A 51 7.27 -3.94 12.72
CA ARG A 51 7.23 -5.39 12.92
C ARG A 51 8.63 -5.97 13.05
N ASN A 52 9.57 -5.54 12.20
CA ASN A 52 10.96 -5.98 12.26
C ASN A 52 11.67 -5.49 13.53
N ARG A 53 11.41 -4.26 13.99
CA ARG A 53 11.95 -3.75 15.26
C ARG A 53 11.43 -4.54 16.45
N VAL A 54 10.11 -4.80 16.50
CA VAL A 54 9.49 -5.63 17.56
C VAL A 54 10.06 -7.04 17.54
N ARG A 55 10.20 -7.65 16.36
CA ARG A 55 10.80 -8.98 16.22
C ARG A 55 12.24 -9.00 16.75
N ARG A 56 13.07 -8.05 16.36
CA ARG A 56 14.46 -7.92 16.84
C ARG A 56 14.51 -7.72 18.35
N PHE A 57 13.65 -6.87 18.89
CA PHE A 57 13.55 -6.66 20.34
C PHE A 57 13.25 -7.98 21.06
N ARG A 58 12.25 -8.73 20.56
CA ARG A 58 11.85 -10.01 21.13
C ARG A 58 12.91 -11.10 21.03
N GLU A 59 13.52 -11.25 19.85
CA GLU A 59 14.38 -12.41 19.51
C GLU A 59 15.86 -12.20 19.79
N ILE A 60 16.30 -10.95 19.99
CA ILE A 60 17.72 -10.63 20.18
C ILE A 60 17.87 -9.82 21.46
N GLU A 61 17.21 -8.67 21.57
CA GLU A 61 17.47 -7.75 22.69
C GLU A 61 17.06 -8.37 24.03
N LEU A 62 15.91 -9.05 24.12
CA LEU A 62 15.48 -9.72 25.36
C LEU A 62 16.36 -10.93 25.72
N ASP A 63 16.80 -11.71 24.73
CA ASP A 63 17.61 -12.91 24.97
C ASP A 63 19.07 -12.56 25.34
N ASP A 64 19.56 -11.39 24.94
CA ASP A 64 20.89 -10.85 25.28
C ASP A 64 20.98 -10.27 26.72
N GLY A 65 19.97 -10.50 27.57
CA GLY A 65 20.01 -10.14 28.99
C GLY A 65 19.71 -8.67 29.29
N LEU A 66 18.83 -8.04 28.50
CA LEU A 66 18.39 -6.66 28.73
C LEU A 66 17.78 -6.50 30.13
N GLU A 67 18.25 -5.49 30.86
CA GLU A 67 17.71 -5.14 32.18
C GLU A 67 16.19 -4.83 32.10
N GLY A 68 15.42 -5.33 33.06
CA GLY A 68 13.95 -5.30 33.01
C GLY A 68 13.35 -3.91 32.83
N ASP A 69 13.90 -2.87 33.47
CA ASP A 69 13.41 -1.50 33.33
C ASP A 69 13.68 -0.94 31.92
N LYS A 70 14.84 -1.27 31.33
CA LYS A 70 15.17 -0.88 29.95
C LYS A 70 14.30 -1.62 28.95
N ALA A 71 14.02 -2.90 29.19
CA ALA A 71 13.08 -3.68 28.37
C ALA A 71 11.68 -3.08 28.39
N LYS A 72 11.20 -2.67 29.57
CA LYS A 72 9.90 -2.03 29.73
C LYS A 72 9.83 -0.68 29.01
N GLU A 73 10.86 0.15 29.15
CA GLU A 73 10.96 1.43 28.43
C GLU A 73 10.94 1.22 26.92
N ARG A 74 11.70 0.23 26.43
CA ARG A 74 11.76 -0.11 25.01
C ARG A 74 10.42 -0.60 24.48
N LEU A 75 9.70 -1.42 25.25
CA LEU A 75 8.38 -1.90 24.91
C LEU A 75 7.37 -0.76 24.79
N PHE A 76 7.37 0.19 25.74
CA PHE A 76 6.48 1.35 25.66
C PHE A 76 6.76 2.23 24.44
N LYS A 77 8.03 2.40 24.04
CA LYS A 77 8.37 3.11 22.81
C LYS A 77 7.80 2.39 21.57
N LEU A 78 7.92 1.06 21.50
CA LEU A 78 7.36 0.28 20.40
C LEU A 78 5.82 0.32 20.37
N ALA A 79 5.17 0.37 21.53
CA ALA A 79 3.72 0.54 21.63
C ALA A 79 3.27 1.94 21.18
N ALA A 80 4.00 2.99 21.58
CA ALA A 80 3.72 4.35 21.11
C ALA A 80 3.91 4.48 19.59
N ASP A 81 4.96 3.88 19.01
CA ASP A 81 5.15 3.80 17.56
C ASP A 81 3.98 3.08 16.87
N GLN A 82 3.42 2.03 17.50
CA GLN A 82 2.27 1.30 16.98
C GLN A 82 1.00 2.16 16.98
N ASP A 83 0.75 2.86 18.07
CA ASP A 83 -0.42 3.74 18.21
C ASP A 83 -0.37 4.89 17.20
N ASP A 84 0.80 5.53 17.05
CA ASP A 84 1.02 6.59 16.05
C ASP A 84 0.77 6.07 14.63
N LEU A 85 1.31 4.90 14.29
CA LEU A 85 1.10 4.29 12.98
C LEU A 85 -0.37 3.98 12.73
N ASN A 86 -1.08 3.42 13.72
CA ASN A 86 -2.50 3.10 13.60
C ASN A 86 -3.34 4.37 13.39
N GLN A 87 -3.04 5.45 14.11
CA GLN A 87 -3.75 6.73 13.99
C GLN A 87 -3.51 7.40 12.64
N ASN A 88 -2.29 7.32 12.10
CA ASN A 88 -1.89 7.98 10.87
C ASN A 88 -2.16 7.15 9.60
N SER A 89 -2.43 5.86 9.74
CA SER A 89 -2.74 4.97 8.61
C SER A 89 -4.12 5.24 8.03
N LEU A 90 -4.22 5.23 6.69
CA LEU A 90 -5.51 5.29 6.02
C LEU A 90 -6.30 4.01 6.26
N SER A 91 -7.59 4.14 6.58
CA SER A 91 -8.51 3.01 6.67
C SER A 91 -8.62 2.29 5.32
N ILE A 92 -8.52 0.96 5.35
CA ILE A 92 -8.71 0.12 4.17
C ILE A 92 -10.21 -0.01 3.88
N SER A 93 -10.59 0.06 2.60
CA SER A 93 -11.97 -0.21 2.18
C SER A 93 -12.36 -1.65 2.52
N ARG A 94 -13.61 -1.87 2.91
CA ARG A 94 -14.15 -3.20 3.18
C ARG A 94 -13.99 -4.15 1.98
N CYS A 95 -14.16 -3.65 0.76
CA CYS A 95 -14.00 -4.44 -0.45
C CYS A 95 -12.56 -4.97 -0.61
N ASP A 96 -11.56 -4.12 -0.35
CA ASP A 96 -10.15 -4.49 -0.45
C ASP A 96 -9.77 -5.48 0.65
N TYR A 97 -10.29 -5.28 1.87
CA TYR A 97 -10.13 -6.25 2.95
C TYR A 97 -10.73 -7.62 2.60
N GLU A 98 -11.98 -7.66 2.10
CA GLU A 98 -12.64 -8.92 1.72
C GLU A 98 -11.91 -9.62 0.56
N LYS A 99 -11.37 -8.85 -0.39
CA LYS A 99 -10.54 -9.39 -1.47
C LYS A 99 -9.26 -10.02 -0.93
N ALA A 100 -8.51 -9.30 -0.09
CA ALA A 100 -7.29 -9.81 0.52
C ALA A 100 -7.56 -11.04 1.40
N LYS A 101 -8.67 -11.03 2.15
CA LYS A 101 -9.10 -12.18 2.95
C LYS A 101 -9.38 -13.40 2.07
N ARG A 102 -10.14 -13.25 0.99
CA ARG A 102 -10.38 -14.36 0.04
C ARG A 102 -9.07 -14.91 -0.54
N ASP A 103 -8.13 -14.03 -0.91
CA ASP A 103 -6.82 -14.47 -1.41
C ASP A 103 -6.07 -15.35 -0.40
N ILE A 104 -6.12 -14.99 0.89
CA ILE A 104 -5.52 -15.77 1.98
C ILE A 104 -6.27 -17.09 2.19
N ASP A 105 -7.60 -17.03 2.28
CA ASP A 105 -8.46 -18.21 2.50
C ASP A 105 -8.33 -19.24 1.36
N GLU A 106 -8.10 -18.77 0.13
CA GLU A 106 -7.84 -19.59 -1.05
C GLU A 106 -6.39 -20.11 -1.14
N GLY A 107 -5.56 -19.84 -0.12
CA GLY A 107 -4.20 -20.36 -0.01
C GLY A 107 -3.18 -19.69 -0.92
N ARG A 108 -3.53 -18.58 -1.60
CA ARG A 108 -2.59 -17.86 -2.49
C ARG A 108 -1.43 -17.22 -1.73
N SER A 109 -1.54 -17.06 -0.41
CA SER A 109 -0.48 -16.55 0.45
C SER A 109 0.46 -17.64 0.98
N GLN A 110 0.20 -18.92 0.71
CA GLN A 110 1.09 -20.01 1.14
C GLN A 110 2.30 -20.06 0.22
N TYR A 111 3.49 -19.89 0.77
CA TYR A 111 4.71 -20.17 0.02
C TYR A 111 5.01 -21.66 0.06
N ARG A 112 5.46 -22.22 -1.06
CA ARG A 112 5.85 -23.63 -1.17
C ARG A 112 6.89 -24.03 -0.11
N VAL A 113 7.78 -23.11 0.26
CA VAL A 113 8.81 -23.34 1.29
C VAL A 113 8.25 -23.48 2.71
N ASP A 114 7.04 -22.98 2.97
CA ASP A 114 6.39 -23.05 4.28
C ASP A 114 5.68 -24.41 4.50
N GLN A 115 5.52 -25.21 3.43
CA GLN A 115 4.86 -26.53 3.49
C GLN A 115 5.82 -27.68 3.81
N GLU A 116 7.13 -27.49 3.67
CA GLU A 116 8.15 -28.55 3.81
C GLU A 116 8.79 -28.62 5.22
N GLY A 117 8.37 -27.78 6.17
CA GLY A 117 8.97 -27.65 7.50
C GLY A 117 8.11 -28.10 8.69
N GLY A 118 7.08 -28.93 8.45
CA GLY A 118 6.16 -29.43 9.50
C GLY A 118 6.55 -30.79 10.06
#